data_AF-A0A5F9CHP4-F1
#
_entry.id   AF-A0A5F9CHP4-F1
#
_cell.length_a   1.000
_cell.length_b   1.000
_cell.length_c   1.000
_cell.angle_alpha   90.00
_cell.angle_beta   90.00
_cell.angle_gamma   90.00
#
_symmetry.space_group_name_H-M   'P 1'
#
loop_
_entity.id
_entity.type
_entity.pdbx_description
1 polymer ?
#
loop_
_entity_poly.entity_id
_entity_poly.type
_entity_poly.pdbx_seq_one_letter_code
_entity_poly.pdbx_strand_id
1 'polypeptide(L)'
;MADPDSLGFEHMGLDPRLLQAVTDLGWSRPTLIQEKAIPLALEGKDLLARARTGSGKTAAYAIPMLQLLLHRKASRADGEARRGGRDPVSRVEPPAAAEPAAAGLPGAAGGGRS
;
A
#
# COMPACT_ATOMS: atom_id res chain seq x y z
N MET A 1 34.79 -10.67 -2.69
CA MET A 1 34.80 -11.32 -4.01
C MET A 1 33.37 -11.77 -4.24
N ALA A 2 32.68 -11.18 -5.22
CA ALA A 2 31.28 -11.49 -5.49
C ALA A 2 31.22 -12.76 -6.36
N ASP A 3 30.51 -13.79 -5.90
CA ASP A 3 30.24 -14.98 -6.72
C ASP A 3 29.32 -14.57 -7.90
N PRO A 4 29.72 -14.86 -9.16
CA PRO A 4 28.93 -14.52 -10.35
C PRO A 4 27.65 -15.35 -10.48
N ASP A 5 27.53 -16.45 -9.72
CA ASP A 5 26.35 -17.32 -9.68
C ASP A 5 25.32 -16.92 -8.60
N SER A 6 25.60 -15.90 -7.78
CA SER A 6 24.71 -15.51 -6.68
C SER A 6 23.52 -14.71 -7.22
N LEU A 7 22.32 -15.31 -7.16
CA LEU A 7 21.07 -14.72 -7.64
C LEU A 7 20.69 -13.50 -6.78
N GLY A 8 20.58 -12.33 -7.41
CA GLY A 8 20.03 -11.12 -6.78
C GLY A 8 18.53 -11.23 -6.46
N PHE A 9 18.04 -10.34 -5.58
CA PHE A 9 16.62 -10.33 -5.19
C PHE A 9 15.69 -10.09 -6.39
N GLU A 10 16.14 -9.29 -7.35
CA GLU A 10 15.48 -8.98 -8.62
C GLU A 10 15.23 -10.21 -9.50
N HIS A 11 16.00 -11.29 -9.30
CA HIS A 11 15.85 -12.53 -10.05
C HIS A 11 14.92 -13.54 -9.38
N MET A 12 14.38 -13.23 -8.18
CA MET A 12 13.55 -14.15 -7.39
C MET A 12 12.05 -14.04 -7.67
N GLY A 13 11.62 -13.17 -8.59
CA GLY A 13 10.19 -12.99 -8.93
C GLY A 13 9.36 -12.34 -7.82
N LEU A 14 9.97 -11.42 -7.06
CA LEU A 14 9.32 -10.69 -5.98
C LEU A 14 8.45 -9.53 -6.50
N ASP A 15 7.39 -9.19 -5.76
CA ASP A 15 6.60 -7.97 -6.03
C ASP A 15 7.51 -6.73 -5.96
N PRO A 16 7.35 -5.74 -6.87
CA PRO A 16 8.18 -4.53 -6.89
C PRO A 16 8.24 -3.78 -5.55
N ARG A 17 7.17 -3.83 -4.76
CA ARG A 17 7.13 -3.19 -3.43
C ARG A 17 8.06 -3.89 -2.45
N LEU A 18 8.23 -5.20 -2.56
CA LEU A 18 9.19 -5.95 -1.75
C LEU A 18 10.62 -5.65 -2.18
N LEU A 19 10.89 -5.57 -3.49
CA LEU A 19 12.21 -5.18 -4.00
C LEU A 19 12.63 -3.79 -3.53
N GLN A 20 11.69 -2.84 -3.54
CA GLN A 20 11.92 -1.50 -3.01
C GLN A 20 12.22 -1.55 -1.50
N ALA A 21 11.41 -2.27 -0.72
CA ALA A 21 11.62 -2.38 0.73
C ALA A 21 12.98 -3.02 1.08
N VAL A 22 13.40 -4.06 0.35
CA VAL A 22 14.71 -4.69 0.50
C VAL A 22 15.83 -3.69 0.19
N THR A 23 15.66 -2.87 -0.85
CA THR A 23 16.60 -1.80 -1.22
C THR A 23 16.68 -0.72 -0.14
N ASP A 24 15.54 -0.29 0.40
CA ASP A 24 15.45 0.74 1.46
C ASP A 24 16.08 0.27 2.77
N LEU A 25 16.03 -1.04 3.03
CA LEU A 25 16.73 -1.67 4.16
C LEU A 25 18.25 -1.80 3.93
N GLY A 26 18.75 -1.40 2.76
CA GLY A 26 20.16 -1.51 2.39
C GLY A 26 20.62 -2.93 2.07
N TRP A 27 19.68 -3.85 1.78
CA TRP A 27 20.00 -5.25 1.47
C TRP A 27 20.33 -5.38 -0.03
N SER A 28 21.57 -5.07 -0.38
CA SER A 28 22.03 -5.11 -1.78
C SER A 28 22.18 -6.53 -2.33
N ARG A 29 22.46 -7.53 -1.50
CA ARG A 29 22.59 -8.93 -1.90
C ARG A 29 21.94 -9.86 -0.89
N PRO A 30 21.25 -10.93 -1.34
CA PRO A 30 20.73 -11.94 -0.43
C PRO A 30 21.87 -12.70 0.22
N THR A 31 21.63 -13.15 1.45
CA THR A 31 22.53 -14.11 2.10
C THR A 31 22.35 -15.51 1.49
N LEU A 32 23.33 -16.40 1.67
CA LEU A 32 23.25 -17.78 1.15
C LEU A 32 21.97 -18.54 1.56
N ILE A 33 21.43 -18.28 2.75
CA ILE A 33 20.17 -18.92 3.17
C ILE A 33 18.95 -18.28 2.51
N GLN A 34 18.97 -16.97 2.27
CA GLN A 34 17.92 -16.26 1.56
C GLN A 34 17.87 -16.66 0.09
N GLU A 35 19.03 -16.69 -0.56
CA GLU A 35 19.17 -17.07 -1.97
C GLU A 35 18.60 -18.47 -2.24
N LYS A 36 18.85 -19.42 -1.33
CA LYS A 36 18.34 -20.79 -1.45
C LYS A 36 16.88 -20.93 -1.01
N ALA A 37 16.49 -20.28 0.09
CA ALA A 37 15.18 -20.51 0.69
C ALA A 37 14.06 -19.71 0.02
N ILE A 38 14.32 -18.48 -0.42
CA ILE A 38 13.27 -17.60 -0.96
C ILE A 38 12.62 -18.23 -2.21
N PRO A 39 13.37 -18.64 -3.26
CA PRO A 39 12.75 -19.23 -4.44
C PRO A 39 11.95 -20.49 -4.13
N LEU A 40 12.51 -21.39 -3.29
CA LEU A 40 11.83 -22.63 -2.90
C LEU A 40 10.55 -22.36 -2.09
N ALA A 41 10.54 -21.36 -1.21
CA ALA A 41 9.36 -20.99 -0.44
C ALA A 41 8.28 -20.36 -1.34
N LEU A 42 8.67 -19.60 -2.36
CA LEU A 42 7.75 -19.02 -3.35
C LEU A 42 7.10 -20.10 -4.23
N GLU A 43 7.81 -21.21 -4.48
CA GLU A 43 7.26 -22.41 -5.12
C GLU A 43 6.28 -23.19 -4.21
N GLY A 44 6.10 -22.75 -2.95
CA GLY A 44 5.21 -23.40 -2.00
C GLY A 44 5.78 -24.68 -1.36
N LYS A 45 7.10 -24.87 -1.41
CA LYS A 45 7.77 -26.01 -0.77
C LYS A 45 7.96 -25.75 0.73
N ASP A 46 7.79 -26.80 1.53
CA ASP A 46 8.15 -26.77 2.94
C ASP A 46 9.68 -26.79 3.12
N LEU A 47 10.19 -25.90 3.98
CA LEU A 47 11.62 -25.70 4.16
C LEU A 47 12.05 -25.92 5.61
N LEU A 48 13.12 -26.69 5.78
CA LEU A 48 13.83 -26.84 7.05
C LEU A 48 15.20 -26.17 6.93
N ALA A 49 15.30 -24.95 7.43
CA ALA A 49 16.50 -24.11 7.32
C ALA A 49 17.33 -24.15 8.62
N ARG A 50 18.55 -24.72 8.55
CA ARG A 50 19.55 -24.64 9.63
C ARG A 50 20.63 -23.64 9.30
N ALA A 51 20.69 -22.54 10.04
CA ALA A 51 21.77 -21.54 9.93
C ALA A 51 22.05 -20.90 11.30
N ARG A 52 23.18 -20.20 11.45
CA ARG A 52 23.52 -19.49 12.70
C ARG A 52 22.72 -18.19 12.87
N THR A 53 22.63 -17.67 14.10
CA THR A 53 22.02 -16.35 14.35
C THR A 53 22.77 -15.29 13.54
N GLY A 54 22.05 -14.31 12.99
CA GLY A 54 22.62 -13.30 12.09
C GLY A 54 22.73 -13.72 10.61
N SER A 55 22.45 -14.98 10.23
CA SER A 55 22.50 -15.41 8.82
C SER A 55 21.36 -14.90 7.93
N GLY A 56 20.42 -14.13 8.45
CA GLY A 56 19.30 -13.60 7.66
C GLY A 56 18.11 -14.57 7.47
N LYS A 57 18.02 -15.65 8.26
CA LYS A 57 16.92 -16.64 8.22
C LYS A 57 15.53 -16.02 8.38
N THR A 58 15.41 -14.97 9.21
CA THR A 58 14.15 -14.27 9.44
C THR A 58 13.62 -13.64 8.15
N ALA A 59 14.47 -12.92 7.41
CA ALA A 59 14.09 -12.35 6.13
C ALA A 59 13.85 -13.45 5.07
N ALA A 60 14.61 -14.54 5.11
CA ALA A 60 14.41 -15.70 4.23
C ALA A 60 13.01 -16.33 4.38
N TYR A 61 12.38 -16.19 5.55
CA TYR A 61 10.99 -16.62 5.79
C TYR A 61 9.97 -15.49 5.59
N ALA A 62 10.29 -14.27 6.04
CA ALA A 62 9.37 -13.14 6.00
C ALA A 62 9.07 -12.67 4.57
N ILE A 63 10.06 -12.60 3.68
CA ILE A 63 9.89 -12.17 2.29
C ILE A 63 8.85 -13.03 1.55
N PRO A 64 8.97 -14.37 1.49
CA PRO A 64 7.99 -15.20 0.79
C PRO A 64 6.60 -15.15 1.45
N MET A 65 6.52 -15.02 2.79
CA MET A 65 5.23 -14.81 3.46
C MET A 65 4.56 -13.51 3.05
N LEU A 66 5.31 -12.40 3.01
CA LEU A 66 4.78 -11.11 2.59
C LEU A 66 4.32 -11.16 1.12
N GLN A 67 5.07 -11.82 0.24
CA GLN A 67 4.68 -12.03 -1.16
C GLN A 67 3.32 -12.74 -1.24
N LEU A 68 3.12 -13.82 -0.47
CA LEU A 68 1.86 -14.54 -0.41
C LEU A 68 0.70 -13.67 0.09
N LEU A 69 0.94 -12.83 1.10
CA LEU A 69 -0.08 -11.90 1.61
C LEU A 69 -0.45 -10.84 0.57
N LEU A 70 0.52 -10.31 -0.18
CA LEU A 70 0.28 -9.36 -1.26
C LEU A 70 -0.57 -9.98 -2.38
N HIS A 71 -0.27 -11.22 -2.79
CA HIS A 71 -1.08 -11.97 -3.77
C HIS A 71 -2.51 -12.23 -3.27
N ARG A 72 -2.68 -12.58 -1.98
CA ARG A 72 -4.00 -12.76 -1.37
C ARG A 72 -4.81 -11.46 -1.29
N LYS A 73 -4.14 -10.32 -1.08
CA LYS A 73 -4.81 -9.01 -1.06
C LYS A 73 -5.29 -8.61 -2.45
N ALA A 74 -4.46 -8.80 -3.48
CA ALA A 74 -4.83 -8.52 -4.87
C ALA A 74 -6.07 -9.34 -5.31
N SER A 75 -6.03 -10.66 -5.09
CA SER A 75 -7.15 -11.55 -5.42
C SER A 75 -8.46 -11.21 -4.69
N ARG A 76 -8.40 -10.69 -3.45
CA ARG A 76 -9.59 -10.20 -2.74
C ARG A 76 -10.12 -8.89 -3.31
N ALA A 77 -9.25 -7.95 -3.68
CA ALA A 77 -9.65 -6.68 -4.28
C ALA A 77 -10.37 -6.89 -5.61
N ASP A 78 -9.89 -7.83 -6.43
CA ASP A 78 -10.54 -8.19 -7.70
C ASP A 78 -11.93 -8.82 -7.48
N GLY A 79 -12.09 -9.63 -6.44
CA GLY A 79 -13.36 -10.24 -6.06
C GLY A 79 -14.39 -9.23 -5.54
N GLU A 80 -13.93 -8.26 -4.75
CA GLU A 80 -14.76 -7.17 -4.21
C GLU A 80 -15.20 -6.22 -5.33
N ALA A 81 -14.30 -5.83 -6.23
CA ALA A 81 -14.60 -4.97 -7.38
C ALA A 81 -15.65 -5.59 -8.32
N ARG A 82 -15.64 -6.92 -8.46
CA ARG A 82 -16.64 -7.66 -9.25
C ARG A 82 -17.99 -7.84 -8.54
N ARG A 83 -18.02 -7.83 -7.19
CA ARG A 83 -19.26 -7.91 -6.39
C ARG A 83 -19.85 -6.53 -6.07
N GLY A 84 -19.08 -5.46 -6.24
CA GLY A 84 -19.42 -4.08 -5.92
C GLY A 84 -20.24 -3.31 -6.96
N GLY A 85 -21.04 -3.99 -7.78
CA GLY A 85 -22.06 -3.33 -8.63
C GLY A 85 -23.27 -2.80 -7.84
N ARG A 86 -23.10 -2.40 -6.58
CA ARG A 86 -24.15 -1.78 -5.77
C ARG A 86 -23.85 -0.29 -5.66
N ASP A 87 -24.85 0.50 -6.05
CA ASP A 87 -24.81 1.93 -6.34
C ASP A 87 -23.90 2.75 -5.41
N PRO A 88 -23.01 3.61 -5.95
CA PRO A 88 -22.41 4.65 -5.13
C PRO A 88 -23.55 5.53 -4.64
N VAL A 89 -23.77 5.52 -3.33
CA VAL A 89 -24.75 6.38 -2.63
C VAL A 89 -24.75 7.76 -3.28
N SER A 90 -25.89 8.11 -3.87
CA SER A 90 -26.16 9.42 -4.46
C SER A 90 -25.64 10.50 -3.53
N ARG A 91 -24.66 11.26 -4.01
CA ARG A 91 -24.16 12.45 -3.36
C ARG A 91 -25.34 13.39 -3.17
N VAL A 92 -25.84 13.48 -1.93
CA VAL A 92 -26.85 14.48 -1.57
C VAL A 92 -26.16 15.84 -1.63
N GLU A 93 -26.41 16.57 -2.72
CA GLU A 93 -26.05 17.97 -2.84
C GLU A 93 -26.81 18.77 -1.76
N PRO A 94 -26.14 19.61 -0.97
CA PRO A 94 -26.82 20.43 0.03
C PRO A 94 -27.76 21.43 -0.66
N PRO A 95 -28.95 21.71 -0.11
CA PRO A 95 -29.88 22.66 -0.71
C PRO A 95 -29.27 24.07 -0.68
N ALA A 96 -29.33 24.74 -1.84
CA ALA A 96 -28.89 26.11 -2.04
C ALA A 96 -29.51 27.03 -0.98
N ALA A 97 -28.66 27.79 -0.30
CA ALA A 97 -29.08 28.80 0.67
C ALA A 97 -30.01 29.81 -0.01
N ALA A 98 -31.23 29.91 0.51
CA ALA A 98 -32.22 30.90 0.11
C ALA A 98 -31.74 32.30 0.53
N GLU A 99 -31.68 33.22 -0.43
CA GLU A 99 -31.52 34.65 -0.16
C GLU A 99 -32.76 35.20 0.57
N PRO A 100 -32.60 35.97 1.66
CA PRO A 100 -33.72 36.68 2.25
C PRO A 100 -33.92 38.04 1.56
N ALA A 101 -35.09 38.21 0.94
CA ALA A 101 -35.60 39.48 0.46
C ALA A 101 -36.22 40.31 1.61
N ALA A 102 -35.75 41.56 1.71
CA ALA A 102 -36.44 42.80 2.08
C ALA A 102 -37.11 42.98 3.47
N ALA A 103 -36.66 44.01 4.19
CA ALA A 103 -37.45 44.97 4.99
C ALA A 103 -36.52 46.17 5.30
N GLY A 104 -36.78 47.44 4.99
CA GLY A 104 -38.01 48.20 5.16
C GLY A 104 -37.93 48.97 6.49
N LEU A 105 -37.34 50.17 6.50
CA LEU A 105 -37.36 51.10 7.65
C LEU A 105 -37.60 52.55 7.18
N PRO A 106 -38.53 53.31 7.78
CA PRO A 106 -38.85 54.68 7.38
C PRO A 106 -38.13 55.75 8.22
N GLY A 107 -37.78 56.86 7.55
CA GLY A 107 -37.93 58.25 7.99
C GLY A 107 -37.31 58.76 9.31
N ALA A 108 -36.39 59.72 9.20
CA ALA A 108 -36.27 60.93 10.05
C ALA A 108 -35.25 61.88 9.36
N ALA A 109 -35.63 63.02 8.78
CA ALA A 109 -36.08 64.27 9.38
C ALA A 109 -34.98 65.03 10.15
N GLY A 110 -34.64 66.23 9.63
CA GLY A 110 -33.96 67.34 10.34
C GLY A 110 -32.44 67.19 10.43
N GLY A 111 -31.59 68.15 10.07
CA GLY A 111 -31.74 69.57 9.86
C GLY A 111 -30.48 70.25 10.44
N GLY A 112 -30.05 71.37 9.88
CA GLY A 112 -29.15 72.29 10.58
C GLY A 112 -27.81 72.55 9.90
N ARG A 113 -27.71 73.77 9.39
CA ARG A 113 -26.54 74.45 8.84
C ARG A 113 -25.60 74.88 9.98
N SER A 114 -24.29 74.87 9.75
CA SER A 114 -23.38 76.03 9.79
C SER A 114 -21.93 75.55 9.75
#